data_AF-A0A354J6R8-F1
#
_entry.id   AF-A0A354J6R8-F1
#
_cell.length_a   1.000
_cell.length_b   1.000
_cell.length_c   1.000
_cell.angle_alpha   90.00
_cell.angle_beta   90.00
_cell.angle_gamma   90.00
#
_symmetry.space_group_name_H-M   'P 1'
#
loop_
_entity.id
_entity.type
_entity.pdbx_description
1 polymer ?
#
loop_
_entity_poly.entity_id
_entity_poly.type
_entity_poly.pdbx_seq_one_letter_code
_entity_poly.pdbx_strand_id
1 'polypeptide(L)'
;MVFMNKSNLAGLIVGVIVAAILTGQNIQNLAAIFNAALGSFLGTIGLIIMFGSGLGYLMNKTKVSHTLVYWIVKKIGVNSEKKGMLAIMVSSIVICGLLGTLAGGNAVIAPVVIPMVAAVGVTPTAVAALLRVSGEVGLMVGPLTGVTIATMGVTGLSYGKLMLWAVIPFSLVWLVATWFAVLRIQKKYRGKEAYELTEDMVDIKTIDISKGEKITTIVFLISFIALVAYGIITKQGTEY
;
A
#
# COMPACT_ATOMS: atom_id res chain seq x y z
N MET A 1 17.66 -7.62 -15.13
CA MET A 1 18.89 -7.41 -14.33
C MET A 1 19.51 -6.00 -14.46
N VAL A 2 19.27 -5.23 -15.54
CA VAL A 2 19.94 -3.94 -15.82
C VAL A 2 19.75 -2.84 -14.75
N PHE A 3 18.65 -2.84 -13.98
CA PHE A 3 18.36 -1.81 -12.96
C PHE A 3 18.35 -2.34 -11.52
N MET A 4 18.92 -3.52 -11.26
CA MET A 4 19.04 -4.02 -9.89
C MET A 4 19.86 -3.05 -9.02
N ASN A 5 19.35 -2.74 -7.83
CA ASN A 5 19.96 -1.80 -6.87
C ASN A 5 20.19 -0.38 -7.39
N LYS A 6 19.50 0.04 -8.46
CA LYS A 6 19.47 1.42 -8.94
C LYS A 6 18.12 2.07 -8.58
N SER A 7 18.12 3.39 -8.44
CA SER A 7 16.89 4.15 -8.22
C SER A 7 15.88 3.89 -9.33
N ASN A 8 14.60 3.69 -8.96
CA ASN A 8 13.50 3.57 -9.92
C ASN A 8 13.44 4.77 -10.89
N LEU A 9 13.92 5.94 -10.46
CA LEU A 9 14.06 7.14 -11.28
C LEU A 9 15.00 6.92 -12.47
N ALA A 10 16.12 6.23 -12.28
CA ALA A 10 17.09 5.97 -13.33
C ALA A 10 16.50 5.07 -14.42
N GLY A 11 15.75 4.04 -14.02
CA GLY A 11 15.01 3.19 -14.97
C GLY A 11 13.97 3.98 -15.75
N LEU A 12 13.25 4.89 -15.09
CA LEU A 12 12.25 5.75 -15.73
C LEU A 12 12.87 6.72 -16.75
N ILE A 13 13.99 7.38 -16.40
CA ILE A 13 14.70 8.29 -17.31
C ILE A 13 15.17 7.54 -18.56
N VAL A 14 15.80 6.37 -18.39
CA VAL A 14 16.24 5.56 -19.53
C VAL A 14 15.05 5.11 -20.37
N GLY A 15 13.95 4.69 -19.74
CA GLY A 15 12.73 4.30 -20.44
C GLY A 15 12.14 5.43 -21.30
N VAL A 16 12.10 6.66 -20.76
CA VAL A 16 11.64 7.84 -21.51
C VAL A 16 12.54 8.14 -22.71
N ILE A 17 13.86 8.07 -22.53
CA ILE A 17 14.83 8.29 -23.63
C ILE A 17 14.64 7.25 -24.74
N VAL A 18 14.54 5.97 -24.37
CA VAL A 18 14.32 4.89 -25.33
C VAL A 18 12.97 5.07 -26.04
N ALA A 19 11.91 5.41 -25.32
CA ALA A 19 10.60 5.67 -25.92
C ALA A 19 10.65 6.86 -26.90
N ALA A 20 11.35 7.94 -26.56
CA ALA A 20 11.51 9.11 -27.43
C ALA A 20 12.25 8.75 -28.73
N ILE A 21 13.31 7.92 -28.63
CA ILE A 21 14.04 7.42 -29.81
C ILE A 21 13.13 6.54 -30.67
N LEU A 22 12.43 5.58 -30.07
CA LEU A 22 11.56 4.64 -30.79
C LEU A 22 10.37 5.32 -31.46
N THR A 23 9.87 6.41 -30.87
CA THR A 23 8.74 7.17 -31.41
C THR A 23 9.16 8.35 -32.29
N GLY A 24 10.46 8.52 -32.55
CA GLY A 24 10.99 9.59 -33.40
C GLY A 24 10.76 11.01 -32.86
N GLN A 25 10.59 11.16 -31.55
CA GLN A 25 10.30 12.44 -30.92
C GLN A 25 11.56 13.30 -30.83
N ASN A 26 11.50 14.53 -31.35
CA ASN A 26 12.54 15.53 -31.12
C ASN A 26 12.35 16.19 -29.73
N ILE A 27 13.35 16.97 -29.29
CA ILE A 27 13.33 17.64 -27.98
C ILE A 27 12.14 18.59 -27.83
N GLN A 28 11.73 19.29 -28.89
CA GLN A 28 10.61 20.23 -28.84
C GLN A 28 9.27 19.51 -28.64
N ASN A 29 9.03 18.43 -29.39
CA ASN A 29 7.82 17.61 -29.26
C ASN A 29 7.78 16.93 -27.90
N LEU A 30 8.93 16.44 -27.41
CA LEU A 30 9.02 15.86 -26.08
C LEU A 30 8.66 16.89 -25.01
N ALA A 31 9.17 18.12 -25.11
CA ALA A 31 8.82 19.22 -24.20
C ALA A 31 7.32 19.57 -24.24
N ALA A 32 6.71 19.57 -25.43
CA ALA A 32 5.27 19.78 -25.58
C ALA A 32 4.44 18.66 -24.93
N ILE A 33 4.85 17.39 -25.11
CA ILE A 33 4.21 16.23 -24.47
C ILE A 33 4.31 16.34 -22.95
N PHE A 34 5.48 16.70 -22.40
CA PHE A 34 5.64 16.90 -20.96
C PHE A 34 4.75 18.02 -20.43
N ASN A 35 4.69 19.16 -21.13
CA ASN A 35 3.83 20.28 -20.72
C ASN A 35 2.35 19.88 -20.71
N ALA A 36 1.88 19.21 -21.77
CA ALA A 36 0.52 18.69 -21.83
C ALA A 36 0.23 17.64 -20.74
N ALA A 37 1.18 16.74 -20.47
CA ALA A 37 1.04 15.70 -19.46
C ALA A 37 0.96 16.28 -18.02
N LEU A 38 1.74 17.32 -17.71
CA LEU A 38 1.74 17.96 -16.40
C LEU A 38 0.40 18.63 -16.07
N GLY A 39 -0.28 19.22 -17.06
CA GLY A 39 -1.61 19.81 -16.90
C GLY A 39 -2.78 18.82 -17.06
N SER A 40 -2.49 17.56 -17.37
CA SER A 40 -3.52 16.55 -17.63
C SER A 40 -4.12 15.98 -16.34
N PHE A 41 -5.29 15.34 -16.48
CA PHE A 41 -5.89 14.49 -15.43
C PHE A 41 -4.88 13.52 -14.81
N LEU A 42 -4.02 12.90 -15.63
CA LEU A 42 -2.98 11.99 -15.18
C LEU A 42 -1.89 12.70 -14.36
N GLY A 43 -1.54 13.94 -14.73
CA GLY A 43 -0.64 14.79 -13.97
C GLY A 43 -1.19 15.12 -12.57
N THR A 44 -2.49 15.44 -12.50
CA THR A 44 -3.16 15.67 -11.20
C THR A 44 -3.20 14.41 -10.34
N ILE A 45 -3.50 13.24 -10.91
CA ILE A 45 -3.41 11.97 -10.17
C ILE A 45 -2.00 11.75 -9.64
N GLY A 46 -0.97 12.02 -10.45
CA GLY A 46 0.43 11.96 -10.03
C GLY A 46 0.72 12.84 -8.80
N LEU A 47 0.21 14.08 -8.79
CA LEU A 47 0.34 15.00 -7.66
C LEU A 47 -0.37 14.48 -6.40
N ILE A 48 -1.58 13.92 -6.53
CA ILE A 48 -2.32 13.31 -5.41
C ILE A 48 -1.54 12.13 -4.82
N ILE A 49 -0.95 11.27 -5.67
CA ILE A 49 -0.10 10.16 -5.22
C ILE A 49 1.13 10.69 -4.48
N MET A 50 1.75 11.77 -4.95
CA MET A 50 2.87 12.41 -4.24
C MET A 50 2.46 12.91 -2.86
N PHE A 51 1.31 13.56 -2.71
CA PHE A 51 0.80 13.95 -1.39
C PHE A 51 0.52 12.74 -0.47
N GLY A 52 0.00 11.64 -1.02
CA GLY A 52 -0.16 10.38 -0.29
C GLY A 52 1.16 9.83 0.26
N SER A 53 2.25 9.96 -0.50
CA SER A 53 3.58 9.58 -0.01
C SER A 53 4.08 10.45 1.15
N GLY A 54 3.78 11.76 1.12
CA GLY A 54 4.06 12.70 2.22
C GLY A 54 3.28 12.36 3.49
N LEU A 55 1.99 12.02 3.35
CA LEU A 55 1.17 11.50 4.44
C LEU A 55 1.79 10.24 5.05
N GLY A 56 2.29 9.32 4.22
CA GLY A 56 2.94 8.11 4.70
C GLY A 56 4.23 8.32 5.45
N TYR A 57 5.03 9.31 5.04
CA TYR A 57 6.20 9.72 5.80
C TYR A 57 5.79 10.24 7.20
N LEU A 58 4.77 11.08 7.28
CA LEU A 58 4.26 11.61 8.55
C LEU A 58 3.70 10.51 9.46
N MET A 59 2.88 9.59 8.93
CA MET A 59 2.33 8.47 9.69
C MET A 59 3.40 7.54 10.23
N ASN A 60 4.50 7.34 9.48
CA ASN A 60 5.64 6.56 9.95
C ASN A 60 6.42 7.31 11.05
N LYS A 61 6.72 8.61 10.84
CA LYS A 61 7.43 9.45 11.82
C LYS A 61 6.67 9.62 13.13
N THR A 62 5.35 9.75 13.06
CA THR A 62 4.45 9.90 14.22
C THR A 62 4.02 8.57 14.84
N LYS A 63 4.54 7.44 14.35
CA LYS A 63 4.23 6.08 14.83
C LYS A 63 2.75 5.69 14.75
N VAL A 64 1.96 6.40 13.95
CA VAL A 64 0.56 6.07 13.67
C VAL A 64 0.45 4.71 12.99
N SER A 65 1.25 4.48 11.95
CA SER A 65 1.24 3.20 11.23
C SER A 65 1.67 2.03 12.13
N HIS A 66 2.67 2.24 12.99
CA HIS A 66 3.13 1.25 13.98
C HIS A 66 2.02 0.90 14.96
N THR A 67 1.30 1.92 15.45
CA THR A 67 0.18 1.76 16.37
C THR A 67 -0.99 1.01 15.76
N LEU A 68 -1.34 1.33 14.51
CA LEU A 68 -2.40 0.65 13.77
C LEU A 68 -2.06 -0.83 13.56
N VAL A 69 -0.84 -1.14 13.11
CA VAL A 69 -0.41 -2.53 12.91
C VAL A 69 -0.44 -3.29 14.24
N TYR A 70 0.08 -2.71 15.32
CA TYR A 70 0.02 -3.35 16.64
C TYR A 70 -1.41 -3.61 17.10
N TRP A 71 -2.34 -2.66 16.93
CA TRP A 71 -3.76 -2.85 17.27
C TRP A 71 -4.39 -3.99 16.47
N ILE A 72 -4.11 -4.06 15.16
CA ILE A 72 -4.62 -5.13 14.28
C ILE A 72 -4.08 -6.49 14.76
N VAL A 73 -2.77 -6.59 14.94
CA VAL A 73 -2.11 -7.85 15.33
C VAL A 73 -2.56 -8.31 16.71
N LYS A 74 -2.66 -7.39 17.67
CA LYS A 74 -3.16 -7.68 19.03
C LYS A 74 -4.61 -8.12 19.03
N LYS A 75 -5.46 -7.47 18.22
CA LYS A 75 -6.89 -7.82 18.10
C LYS A 75 -7.10 -9.18 17.43
N ILE A 76 -6.28 -9.54 16.45
CA ILE A 76 -6.33 -10.86 15.79
C ILE A 76 -5.80 -11.97 16.73
N GLY A 77 -4.85 -11.64 17.61
CA GLY A 77 -4.29 -12.58 18.57
C GLY A 77 -3.50 -13.69 17.87
N VAL A 78 -2.41 -13.30 17.20
CA VAL A 78 -1.61 -14.21 16.38
C VAL A 78 -0.95 -15.29 17.24
N ASN A 79 -1.42 -16.52 17.09
CA ASN A 79 -0.93 -17.71 17.79
C ASN A 79 -0.71 -18.91 16.86
N SER A 80 -0.92 -18.74 15.55
CA SER A 80 -0.78 -19.77 14.53
C SER A 80 -0.43 -19.13 13.19
N GLU A 81 0.15 -19.92 12.28
CA GLU A 81 0.51 -19.48 10.93
C GLU A 81 -0.67 -18.78 10.23
N LYS A 82 -1.86 -19.39 10.23
CA LYS A 82 -3.04 -18.83 9.57
C LYS A 82 -3.46 -17.48 10.15
N LYS A 83 -3.41 -17.31 11.48
CA LYS A 83 -3.68 -16.02 12.09
C LYS A 83 -2.61 -14.98 11.75
N GLY A 84 -1.35 -15.40 11.65
CA GLY A 84 -0.27 -14.53 11.17
C GLY A 84 -0.47 -14.08 9.72
N MET A 85 -0.85 -15.00 8.84
CA MET A 85 -1.21 -14.70 7.45
C MET A 85 -2.37 -13.69 7.38
N LEU A 86 -3.43 -13.91 8.15
CA LEU A 86 -4.57 -12.99 8.21
C LEU A 86 -4.16 -11.61 8.74
N ALA A 87 -3.30 -11.56 9.77
CA ALA A 87 -2.80 -10.30 10.32
C ALA A 87 -1.97 -9.52 9.30
N ILE A 88 -1.14 -10.19 8.48
CA ILE A 88 -0.45 -9.56 7.35
C ILE A 88 -1.47 -8.95 6.38
N MET A 89 -2.47 -9.74 5.97
CA MET A 89 -3.44 -9.29 4.96
C MET A 89 -4.18 -8.05 5.41
N VAL A 90 -4.76 -8.08 6.61
CA VAL A 90 -5.54 -6.97 7.16
C VAL A 90 -4.65 -5.74 7.37
N SER A 91 -3.45 -5.91 7.93
CA SER A 91 -2.52 -4.79 8.15
C SER A 91 -2.12 -4.14 6.84
N SER A 92 -1.75 -4.94 5.84
CA SER A 92 -1.33 -4.46 4.52
C SER A 92 -2.46 -3.75 3.78
N ILE A 93 -3.68 -4.30 3.77
CA ILE A 93 -4.85 -3.64 3.16
C ILE A 93 -5.11 -2.28 3.81
N VAL A 94 -5.17 -2.23 5.15
CA VAL A 94 -5.48 -0.99 5.88
C VAL A 94 -4.39 0.05 5.67
N ILE A 95 -3.13 -0.30 5.87
CA ILE A 95 -2.03 0.67 5.79
C ILE A 95 -1.81 1.11 4.34
N CYS A 96 -1.77 0.22 3.35
CA CYS A 96 -1.62 0.62 1.95
C CYS A 96 -2.83 1.43 1.46
N GLY A 97 -4.05 1.12 1.92
CA GLY A 97 -5.24 1.89 1.58
C GLY A 97 -5.26 3.29 2.18
N LEU A 98 -4.77 3.46 3.42
CA LEU A 98 -4.63 4.78 4.06
C LEU A 98 -3.49 5.60 3.43
N LEU A 99 -2.40 4.94 3.05
CA LEU A 99 -1.19 5.60 2.52
C LEU A 99 -1.23 5.86 1.02
N GLY A 100 -2.02 5.10 0.26
CA GLY A 100 -2.02 5.16 -1.19
C GLY A 100 -0.72 4.67 -1.85
N THR A 101 0.17 3.99 -1.11
CA THR A 101 1.41 3.41 -1.63
C THR A 101 1.64 1.98 -1.16
N LEU A 102 1.94 1.09 -2.12
CA LEU A 102 2.29 -0.30 -1.86
C LEU A 102 3.66 -0.42 -1.18
N ALA A 103 4.69 0.20 -1.78
CA ALA A 103 6.06 0.11 -1.30
C ALA A 103 6.21 0.78 0.07
N GLY A 104 5.68 2.01 0.22
CA GLY A 104 5.74 2.72 1.49
C GLY A 104 4.96 2.02 2.59
N GLY A 105 3.74 1.54 2.31
CA GLY A 105 2.93 0.87 3.32
C GLY A 105 3.56 -0.42 3.81
N ASN A 106 3.99 -1.29 2.90
CA ASN A 106 4.62 -2.54 3.30
C ASN A 106 5.99 -2.32 3.98
N ALA A 107 6.75 -1.29 3.61
CA ALA A 107 8.00 -0.94 4.29
C ALA A 107 7.79 -0.54 5.76
N VAL A 108 6.64 0.07 6.10
CA VAL A 108 6.31 0.44 7.48
C VAL A 108 5.79 -0.73 8.30
N ILE A 109 5.10 -1.67 7.65
CA ILE A 109 4.51 -2.85 8.30
C ILE A 109 5.56 -3.94 8.55
N ALA A 110 6.52 -4.10 7.63
CA ALA A 110 7.48 -5.18 7.63
C ALA A 110 8.27 -5.31 8.96
N PRO A 111 8.82 -4.24 9.57
CA PRO A 111 9.57 -4.35 10.83
C PRO A 111 8.75 -4.87 12.01
N VAL A 112 7.42 -4.69 12.00
CA VAL A 112 6.51 -5.13 13.07
C VAL A 112 5.95 -6.53 12.79
N VAL A 113 5.64 -6.82 11.52
CA VAL A 113 4.98 -8.06 11.12
C VAL A 113 5.98 -9.19 10.91
N ILE A 114 7.21 -8.93 10.48
CA ILE A 114 8.20 -9.98 10.24
C ILE A 114 8.56 -10.76 11.52
N PRO A 115 8.91 -10.13 12.66
CA PRO A 115 9.19 -10.87 13.90
C PRO A 115 8.01 -11.71 14.36
N MET A 116 6.80 -11.16 14.22
CA MET A 116 5.55 -11.81 14.58
C MET A 116 5.32 -13.11 13.82
N VAL A 117 5.45 -13.05 12.49
CA VAL A 117 5.15 -14.18 11.62
C VAL A 117 6.30 -15.19 11.59
N ALA A 118 7.53 -14.74 11.88
CA ALA A 118 8.65 -15.60 12.21
C ALA A 118 8.36 -16.44 13.45
N ALA A 119 7.81 -15.85 14.52
CA ALA A 119 7.48 -16.56 15.76
C ALA A 119 6.40 -17.66 15.58
N VAL A 120 5.50 -17.50 14.61
CA VAL A 120 4.50 -18.52 14.26
C VAL A 120 4.89 -19.40 13.07
N GLY A 121 6.09 -19.20 12.50
CA GLY A 121 6.66 -20.07 11.47
C GLY A 121 6.19 -19.83 10.03
N VAL A 122 5.59 -18.69 9.71
CA VAL A 122 5.23 -18.35 8.30
C VAL A 122 6.51 -18.10 7.52
N THR A 123 6.64 -18.62 6.30
CA THR A 123 7.84 -18.50 5.45
C THR A 123 7.99 -17.11 4.82
N PRO A 124 9.22 -16.60 4.62
CA PRO A 124 9.46 -15.32 3.95
C PRO A 124 8.75 -15.18 2.61
N THR A 125 8.77 -16.22 1.76
CA THR A 125 8.08 -16.20 0.46
C THR A 125 6.56 -16.07 0.61
N ALA A 126 5.97 -16.73 1.61
CA ALA A 126 4.54 -16.58 1.91
C ALA A 126 4.22 -15.14 2.36
N VAL A 127 5.04 -14.54 3.21
CA VAL A 127 4.86 -13.15 3.67
C VAL A 127 4.98 -12.17 2.51
N ALA A 128 5.98 -12.33 1.65
CA ALA A 128 6.17 -11.48 0.48
C ALA A 128 4.95 -11.52 -0.45
N ALA A 129 4.40 -12.72 -0.73
CA ALA A 129 3.19 -12.88 -1.52
C ALA A 129 1.98 -12.20 -0.86
N LEU A 130 1.79 -12.38 0.45
CA LEU A 130 0.69 -11.76 1.20
C LEU A 130 0.79 -10.23 1.20
N LEU A 131 1.96 -9.66 1.51
CA LEU A 131 2.16 -8.21 1.49
C LEU A 131 1.94 -7.62 0.09
N ARG A 132 2.42 -8.32 -0.95
CA ARG A 132 2.29 -7.86 -2.33
C ARG A 132 0.84 -7.77 -2.77
N VAL A 133 0.06 -8.82 -2.53
CA VAL A 133 -1.33 -8.90 -2.95
C VAL A 133 -2.24 -8.03 -2.07
N SER A 134 -2.06 -8.13 -0.75
CA SER A 134 -2.90 -7.39 0.20
C SER A 134 -2.69 -5.89 0.08
N GLY A 135 -1.44 -5.45 -0.18
CA GLY A 135 -1.16 -4.04 -0.42
C GLY A 135 -1.84 -3.54 -1.69
N GLU A 136 -1.89 -4.37 -2.74
CA GLU A 136 -2.57 -4.07 -4.00
C GLU A 136 -4.07 -3.89 -3.81
N VAL A 137 -4.69 -4.82 -3.10
CA VAL A 137 -6.10 -4.72 -2.70
C VAL A 137 -6.32 -3.47 -1.85
N GLY A 138 -5.41 -3.19 -0.91
CA GLY A 138 -5.38 -1.96 -0.13
C GLY A 138 -5.44 -0.70 -1.02
N LEU A 139 -4.64 -0.67 -2.08
CA LEU A 139 -4.67 0.43 -3.04
C LEU A 139 -6.02 0.56 -3.75
N MET A 140 -6.65 -0.54 -4.14
CA MET A 140 -7.94 -0.49 -4.83
C MET A 140 -9.09 -0.08 -3.91
N VAL A 141 -9.07 -0.48 -2.64
CA VAL A 141 -10.13 -0.14 -1.69
C VAL A 141 -9.98 1.27 -1.11
N GLY A 142 -8.75 1.79 -1.04
CA GLY A 142 -8.51 3.10 -0.45
C GLY A 142 -9.17 4.23 -1.27
N PRO A 143 -9.95 5.12 -0.65
CA PRO A 143 -10.74 6.12 -1.37
C PRO A 143 -9.89 7.22 -2.02
N LEU A 144 -8.70 7.46 -1.47
CA LEU A 144 -7.81 8.55 -1.89
C LEU A 144 -6.57 8.04 -2.63
N THR A 145 -6.55 6.78 -3.04
CA THR A 145 -5.41 6.26 -3.80
C THR A 145 -5.50 6.67 -5.26
N GLY A 146 -4.33 6.84 -5.89
CA GLY A 146 -4.30 7.19 -7.31
C GLY A 146 -5.01 6.18 -8.20
N VAL A 147 -4.97 4.88 -7.85
CA VAL A 147 -5.64 3.82 -8.62
C VAL A 147 -7.16 3.97 -8.57
N THR A 148 -7.71 4.20 -7.38
CA THR A 148 -9.15 4.40 -7.19
C THR A 148 -9.63 5.66 -7.89
N ILE A 149 -8.93 6.77 -7.70
CA ILE A 149 -9.27 8.08 -8.29
C ILE A 149 -9.19 8.01 -9.82
N ALA A 150 -8.13 7.41 -10.37
CA ALA A 150 -7.99 7.23 -11.82
C ALA A 150 -9.12 6.39 -12.39
N THR A 151 -9.46 5.28 -11.71
CA THR A 151 -10.56 4.40 -12.16
C THR A 151 -11.90 5.12 -12.12
N MET A 152 -12.17 5.90 -11.07
CA MET A 152 -13.38 6.73 -10.99
C MET A 152 -13.43 7.77 -12.11
N GLY A 153 -12.33 8.47 -12.39
CA GLY A 153 -12.31 9.49 -13.44
C GLY A 153 -12.48 8.92 -14.85
N VAL A 154 -11.94 7.73 -15.14
CA VAL A 154 -12.11 7.09 -16.45
C VAL A 154 -13.50 6.46 -16.61
N THR A 155 -14.08 5.90 -15.54
CA THR A 155 -15.37 5.19 -15.61
C THR A 155 -16.58 6.08 -15.34
N GLY A 156 -16.38 7.27 -14.76
CA GLY A 156 -17.46 8.12 -14.27
C GLY A 156 -18.24 7.53 -13.08
N LEU A 157 -17.76 6.44 -12.49
CA LEU A 157 -18.43 5.80 -11.35
C LEU A 157 -18.14 6.54 -10.05
N SER A 158 -19.16 6.67 -9.19
CA SER A 158 -18.95 7.09 -7.82
C SER A 158 -18.18 6.01 -7.05
N TYR A 159 -17.43 6.43 -6.01
CA TYR A 159 -16.65 5.51 -5.18
C TYR A 159 -17.49 4.33 -4.68
N GLY A 160 -18.69 4.58 -4.16
CA GLY A 160 -19.58 3.51 -3.67
C GLY A 160 -19.99 2.50 -4.76
N LYS A 161 -20.27 2.97 -5.98
CA LYS A 161 -20.59 2.07 -7.10
C LYS A 161 -19.37 1.28 -7.54
N LEU A 162 -18.21 1.93 -7.63
CA LEU A 162 -16.94 1.26 -7.95
C LEU A 162 -16.62 0.16 -6.93
N MET A 163 -16.80 0.45 -5.63
CA MET A 163 -16.59 -0.52 -4.56
C MET A 163 -17.53 -1.71 -4.68
N LEU A 164 -18.84 -1.46 -4.78
CA LEU A 164 -19.84 -2.53 -4.76
C LEU A 164 -19.75 -3.44 -5.98
N TRP A 165 -19.55 -2.87 -7.17
CA TRP A 165 -19.69 -3.61 -8.43
C TRP A 165 -18.38 -4.15 -8.99
N ALA A 166 -17.24 -3.53 -8.66
CA ALA A 166 -15.95 -3.93 -9.21
C ALA A 166 -14.95 -4.31 -8.13
N VAL A 167 -14.60 -3.37 -7.24
CA VAL A 167 -13.43 -3.53 -6.37
C VAL A 167 -13.65 -4.59 -5.29
N ILE A 168 -14.78 -4.60 -4.58
CA ILE A 168 -15.04 -5.60 -3.53
C ILE A 168 -15.14 -7.01 -4.13
N PRO A 169 -15.95 -7.27 -5.19
CA PRO A 169 -15.99 -8.59 -5.82
C PRO A 169 -14.62 -9.06 -6.30
N PHE A 170 -13.87 -8.19 -6.99
CA PHE A 170 -12.51 -8.48 -7.45
C PHE A 170 -11.57 -8.81 -6.29
N SER A 171 -11.57 -7.98 -5.25
CA SER A 171 -10.71 -8.14 -4.08
C SER A 171 -10.99 -9.44 -3.34
N LEU A 172 -12.25 -9.84 -3.21
CA LEU A 172 -12.61 -11.12 -2.58
C LEU A 172 -12.05 -12.30 -3.35
N VAL A 173 -12.24 -12.34 -4.67
CA VAL A 173 -11.69 -13.42 -5.53
C VAL A 173 -10.17 -13.47 -5.40
N TRP A 174 -9.52 -12.31 -5.45
CA TRP A 174 -8.06 -12.21 -5.42
C TRP A 174 -7.46 -12.60 -4.06
N LEU A 175 -8.08 -12.17 -2.95
CA LEU A 175 -7.64 -12.53 -1.60
C LEU A 175 -7.87 -14.02 -1.32
N VAL A 176 -9.00 -14.59 -1.76
CA VAL A 176 -9.30 -16.02 -1.60
C VAL A 176 -8.31 -16.87 -2.41
N ALA A 177 -8.07 -16.52 -3.68
CA ALA A 177 -7.09 -17.21 -4.52
C ALA A 177 -5.69 -17.16 -3.88
N THR A 178 -5.30 -15.98 -3.39
CA THR A 178 -4.02 -15.77 -2.70
C THR A 178 -3.92 -16.59 -1.43
N TRP A 179 -4.99 -16.70 -0.64
CA TRP A 179 -5.01 -17.53 0.56
C TRP A 179 -4.65 -18.98 0.23
N PHE A 180 -5.27 -19.57 -0.78
CA PHE A 180 -4.97 -20.94 -1.21
C PHE A 180 -3.57 -21.09 -1.81
N ALA A 181 -3.11 -20.10 -2.58
CA ALA A 181 -1.76 -20.10 -3.14
C ALA A 181 -0.71 -20.06 -2.02
N VAL A 182 -0.90 -19.19 -1.03
CA VAL A 182 0.01 -19.01 0.09
C VAL A 182 0.05 -20.24 0.99
N LEU A 183 -1.07 -20.93 1.22
CA LEU A 183 -1.05 -22.21 1.94
C LEU A 183 -0.16 -23.27 1.24
N ARG A 184 -0.16 -23.30 -0.10
CA ARG A 184 0.73 -24.19 -0.87
C ARG A 184 2.18 -23.76 -0.81
N ILE A 185 2.45 -22.45 -0.94
CA ILE A 185 3.79 -21.86 -0.81
C ILE A 185 4.35 -22.18 0.58
N GLN A 186 3.58 -21.90 1.63
CA GLN A 186 3.97 -22.18 3.01
C GLN A 186 4.37 -23.65 3.20
N LYS A 187 3.57 -24.59 2.70
CA LYS A 187 3.89 -26.02 2.76
C LYS A 187 5.18 -26.38 1.99
N LYS A 188 5.41 -25.75 0.84
CA LYS A 188 6.55 -26.04 -0.05
C LYS A 188 7.90 -25.57 0.51
N TYR A 189 7.90 -24.40 1.16
CA TYR A 189 9.10 -23.71 1.64
C TYR A 189 9.33 -23.83 3.16
N ARG A 190 8.44 -24.52 3.87
CA ARG A 190 8.59 -24.80 5.30
C ARG A 190 9.94 -25.46 5.59
N GLY A 191 10.70 -24.89 6.52
CA GLY A 191 12.01 -25.39 6.93
C GLY A 191 13.12 -25.22 5.89
N LYS A 192 12.86 -24.55 4.76
CA LYS A 192 13.85 -24.25 3.72
C LYS A 192 14.27 -22.78 3.70
N GLU A 193 13.47 -21.92 4.30
CA GLU A 193 13.68 -20.47 4.37
C GLU A 193 13.72 -20.05 5.84
N ALA A 194 14.60 -19.10 6.15
CA ALA A 194 14.73 -18.49 7.46
C ALA A 194 14.67 -16.96 7.34
N TYR A 195 14.24 -16.30 8.41
CA TYR A 195 14.33 -14.84 8.50
C TYR A 195 15.69 -14.43 9.00
N GLU A 196 16.26 -13.39 8.37
CA GLU A 196 17.31 -12.59 8.98
C GLU A 196 16.63 -11.51 9.82
N LEU A 197 16.52 -11.77 11.13
CA LEU A 197 15.98 -10.79 12.07
C LEU A 197 17.06 -9.74 12.36
N THR A 198 16.75 -8.46 12.08
CA THR A 198 17.65 -7.33 12.35
C THR A 198 17.22 -6.61 13.65
N GLU A 199 18.14 -5.86 14.27
CA GLU A 199 17.87 -5.10 15.51
C GLU A 199 16.75 -4.06 15.35
N ASP A 200 16.51 -3.60 14.12
CA ASP A 200 15.44 -2.63 13.80
C ASP A 200 14.04 -3.25 13.83
N MET A 201 13.94 -4.58 13.92
CA MET A 201 12.65 -5.26 13.96
C MET A 201 12.07 -5.28 15.38
N VAL A 202 10.77 -5.01 15.48
CA VAL A 202 10.12 -4.75 16.77
C VAL A 202 9.44 -6.02 17.28
N ASP A 203 9.84 -6.50 18.46
CA ASP A 203 9.15 -7.61 19.13
C ASP A 203 7.80 -7.12 19.69
N ILE A 204 6.71 -7.72 19.25
CA ILE A 204 5.35 -7.33 19.68
C ILE A 204 5.16 -7.39 21.19
N LYS A 205 5.89 -8.27 21.88
CA LYS A 205 5.80 -8.39 23.34
C LYS A 205 6.43 -7.21 24.07
N THR A 206 7.34 -6.48 23.43
CA THR A 206 8.01 -5.30 23.99
C THR A 206 7.42 -3.98 23.47
N ILE A 207 6.43 -4.03 22.55
CA ILE A 207 5.69 -2.85 22.11
C ILE A 207 4.80 -2.35 23.25
N ASP A 208 5.29 -1.37 24.00
CA ASP A 208 4.44 -0.48 24.79
C ASP A 208 4.16 0.78 23.99
N ILE A 209 2.93 0.87 23.48
CA ILE A 209 2.47 2.08 22.79
C ILE A 209 2.17 3.13 23.84
N SER A 210 2.93 4.22 23.78
CA SER A 210 2.76 5.35 24.68
C SER A 210 1.34 5.93 24.57
N LYS A 211 0.86 6.57 25.65
CA LYS A 211 -0.42 7.28 25.63
C LYS A 211 -0.45 8.35 24.52
N GLY A 212 0.68 8.99 24.24
CA GLY A 212 0.84 9.97 23.16
C GLY A 212 0.55 9.38 21.78
N GLU A 213 1.21 8.28 21.42
CA GLU A 213 1.03 7.62 20.11
C GLU A 213 -0.42 7.13 19.89
N LYS A 214 -1.09 6.67 20.95
CA LYS A 214 -2.51 6.31 20.90
C LYS A 214 -3.37 7.52 20.56
N ILE A 215 -3.17 8.65 21.25
CA ILE A 215 -3.91 9.88 21.00
C ILE A 215 -3.64 10.38 19.58
N THR A 216 -2.37 10.43 19.16
CA THR A 216 -1.99 10.84 17.79
C THR A 216 -2.66 9.97 16.73
N THR A 217 -2.71 8.65 16.94
CA THR A 217 -3.39 7.72 16.04
C THR A 217 -4.90 7.96 15.99
N ILE A 218 -5.54 8.19 17.13
CA ILE A 218 -6.99 8.50 17.19
C ILE A 218 -7.29 9.82 16.49
N VAL A 219 -6.53 10.87 16.79
CA VAL A 219 -6.68 12.19 16.16
C VAL A 219 -6.46 12.11 14.65
N PHE A 220 -5.47 11.33 14.21
CA PHE A 220 -5.24 11.05 12.81
C PHE A 220 -6.45 10.38 12.16
N LEU A 221 -6.97 9.29 12.74
CA LEU A 221 -8.12 8.57 12.19
C LEU A 221 -9.37 9.44 12.12
N ILE A 222 -9.66 10.21 13.17
CA ILE A 222 -10.79 11.14 13.21
C ILE A 222 -10.65 12.19 12.12
N SER A 223 -9.48 12.83 12.03
CA SER A 223 -9.19 13.84 11.00
C SER A 223 -9.32 13.26 9.60
N PHE A 224 -8.77 12.06 9.37
CA PHE A 224 -8.84 11.37 8.08
C PHE A 224 -10.30 11.07 7.69
N ILE A 225 -11.09 10.49 8.60
CA ILE A 225 -12.50 10.19 8.36
C ILE A 225 -13.30 11.47 8.12
N ALA A 226 -13.03 12.53 8.88
CA ALA A 226 -13.70 13.82 8.72
C ALA A 226 -13.41 14.43 7.34
N LEU A 227 -12.15 14.39 6.89
CA LEU A 227 -11.75 14.90 5.57
C LEU A 227 -12.34 14.07 4.43
N VAL A 228 -12.36 12.74 4.55
CA VAL A 228 -12.98 11.85 3.55
C VAL A 228 -14.49 12.09 3.48
N ALA A 229 -15.17 12.15 4.63
CA ALA A 229 -16.60 12.43 4.69
C ALA A 229 -16.93 13.81 4.12
N TYR A 230 -16.13 14.82 4.46
CA TYR A 230 -16.26 16.17 3.90
C TYR A 230 -16.10 16.16 2.39
N GLY A 231 -15.07 15.52 1.84
CA GLY A 231 -14.85 15.41 0.39
C GLY A 231 -16.00 14.71 -0.34
N ILE A 232 -16.56 13.65 0.26
CA ILE A 232 -17.73 12.94 -0.28
C ILE A 232 -18.99 13.83 -0.23
N ILE A 233 -19.29 14.47 0.91
CA ILE A 233 -20.51 15.26 1.12
C ILE A 233 -20.53 16.49 0.24
N THR A 234 -19.41 17.21 0.18
CA THR A 234 -19.30 18.43 -0.64
C THR A 234 -19.34 18.13 -2.12
N LYS A 235 -19.32 16.84 -2.52
CA LYS A 235 -19.08 16.43 -3.90
C LYS A 235 -17.93 17.24 -4.47
N GLN A 236 -16.87 17.42 -3.67
CA GLN A 236 -15.56 17.80 -4.19
C GLN A 236 -15.06 16.58 -4.98
N GLY A 237 -15.79 16.26 -6.04
CA GLY A 237 -15.21 15.69 -7.22
C GLY A 237 -14.17 16.70 -7.62
N THR A 238 -12.95 16.22 -7.71
CA THR A 238 -11.98 16.80 -8.60
C THR A 238 -12.72 17.20 -9.89
N GLU A 239 -12.87 18.51 -10.12
CA GLU A 239 -13.46 19.02 -11.36
C GLU A 239 -12.64 18.44 -12.51
N TYR A 240 -13.21 17.45 -13.17
CA TYR A 240 -12.73 16.85 -14.40
C TYR A 240 -13.92 16.66 -15.32
#